data_AF-A0AAV0WVJ3-F1
#
_entry.id   AF-A0AAV0WVJ3-F1
#
_cell.length_a   1.000
_cell.length_b   1.000
_cell.length_c   1.000
_cell.angle_alpha   90.00
_cell.angle_beta   90.00
_cell.angle_gamma   90.00
#
_symmetry.space_group_name_H-M   'P 1'
#
loop_
_entity.id
_entity.type
_entity.pdbx_description
1 polymer ?
#
loop_
_entity_poly.entity_id
_entity_poly.type
_entity_poly.pdbx_seq_one_letter_code
_entity_poly.pdbx_strand_id
1 'polypeptide(L)' 'MKLMESDFKMLHGDKLSKSSGIMTTLSSMIKSNIQHLNLPQEVVMCMVRTRTFIRLNNMNRELKCGLLHKKLKKFTS' A
#
# COMPACT_ATOMS: atom_id res chain seq x y z
N MET A 1 -4.65 -5.29 13.36
CA MET A 1 -4.37 -4.82 11.98
C MET A 1 -3.00 -5.24 11.40
N LYS A 2 -2.10 -5.89 12.17
CA LYS A 2 -0.79 -6.39 11.67
C LYS A 2 -0.91 -7.44 10.55
N LEU A 3 -1.95 -8.27 10.55
CA LEU A 3 -2.20 -9.28 9.50
C LEU A 3 -2.46 -8.65 8.13
N MET A 4 -3.28 -7.60 8.10
CA MET A 4 -3.57 -6.84 6.89
C MET A 4 -2.30 -6.23 6.30
N GLU A 5 -1.42 -5.68 7.15
CA GLU A 5 -0.09 -5.19 6.76
C GLU A 5 0.79 -6.29 6.15
N SER A 6 0.77 -7.51 6.70
CA SER A 6 1.50 -8.65 6.16
C SER A 6 0.97 -9.06 4.78
N ASP A 7 -0.36 -9.15 4.61
CA ASP A 7 -0.99 -9.45 3.32
C ASP A 7 -0.67 -8.37 2.28
N PHE A 8 -0.70 -7.10 2.70
CA PHE A 8 -0.30 -5.96 1.90
C PHE A 8 1.16 -6.06 1.43
N LYS A 9 2.09 -6.37 2.34
CA LYS A 9 3.52 -6.54 2.02
C LYS A 9 3.75 -7.74 1.10
N MET A 10 3.05 -8.84 1.32
CA MET A 10 3.17 -10.02 0.47
C MET A 10 2.74 -9.72 -0.97
N LEU A 11 1.66 -8.98 -1.17
CA LEU A 11 1.12 -8.73 -2.50
C LEU A 11 1.82 -7.58 -3.24
N HIS A 12 2.26 -6.53 -2.53
CA HIS A 12 2.89 -5.36 -3.13
C HIS A 12 4.43 -5.40 -3.10
N GLY A 13 5.03 -6.19 -2.20
CA GLY A 13 6.47 -6.14 -1.92
C GLY A 13 6.89 -4.76 -1.43
N ASP A 14 8.13 -4.36 -1.70
CA ASP A 14 8.64 -3.01 -1.38
C ASP A 14 8.11 -1.92 -2.31
N LYS A 15 7.42 -2.29 -3.39
CA LYS A 15 6.83 -1.37 -4.36
C LYS A 15 5.31 -1.52 -4.38
N LEU A 16 4.66 -1.14 -5.46
CA LEU A 16 3.30 -1.59 -5.76
C LEU A 16 3.38 -2.65 -6.85
N SER A 17 2.69 -3.77 -6.64
CA SER A 17 2.37 -4.67 -7.75
C SER A 17 1.71 -3.89 -8.89
N LYS A 18 2.01 -4.29 -10.13
CA LYS A 18 1.40 -3.78 -11.36
C LYS A 18 0.31 -4.72 -11.90
N SER A 19 -0.01 -5.79 -11.18
CA SER A 19 -1.06 -6.72 -11.59
C SER A 19 -2.42 -6.03 -11.69
N SER A 20 -3.27 -6.50 -12.59
CA SER A 20 -4.65 -6.04 -12.64
C SER A 20 -5.41 -6.54 -11.40
N GLY A 21 -6.42 -5.78 -10.96
CA GLY A 21 -7.33 -6.23 -9.91
C GLY A 21 -6.74 -6.33 -8.49
N ILE A 22 -5.58 -5.71 -8.23
CA ILE A 22 -4.87 -5.81 -6.94
C ILE A 22 -5.78 -5.53 -5.74
N MET A 23 -6.57 -4.46 -5.78
CA MET A 23 -7.46 -4.11 -4.65
C MET A 23 -8.50 -5.19 -4.40
N THR A 24 -9.02 -5.82 -5.46
CA THR A 24 -10.00 -6.89 -5.37
C THR A 24 -9.36 -8.15 -4.78
N THR A 25 -8.20 -8.55 -5.30
CA THR A 25 -7.43 -9.70 -4.79
C THR A 25 -7.08 -9.52 -3.32
N LEU A 26 -6.59 -8.34 -2.95
CA LEU A 26 -6.22 -8.05 -1.57
C LEU A 26 -7.43 -8.05 -0.64
N SER A 27 -8.56 -7.51 -1.10
CA SER A 27 -9.82 -7.53 -0.33
C SER A 27 -10.29 -8.95 -0.06
N SER A 28 -10.20 -9.85 -1.05
CA SER A 28 -10.55 -11.26 -0.88
C SER A 28 -9.64 -11.99 0.11
N MET A 29 -8.33 -11.76 0.04
CA MET A 29 -7.36 -12.35 0.97
C MET A 29 -7.59 -11.88 2.40
N ILE A 30 -7.72 -10.56 2.58
CA ILE A 30 -7.94 -9.96 3.90
C ILE A 30 -9.27 -10.42 4.48
N LYS A 31 -10.34 -10.52 3.66
CA LYS A 31 -11.64 -11.03 4.09
C LYS A 31 -11.54 -12.44 4.67
N SER A 32 -10.78 -13.33 4.04
CA SER A 32 -10.53 -14.68 4.57
C SER A 32 -9.87 -14.63 5.95
N ASN A 33 -8.92 -13.72 6.15
CA ASN A 33 -8.16 -13.60 7.40
C ASN A 33 -8.94 -12.92 8.54
N ILE A 34 -9.94 -12.10 8.22
CA ILE A 34 -10.76 -11.37 9.20
C ILE A 34 -12.22 -11.82 9.21
N GLN A 35 -12.51 -13.01 8.68
CA GLN A 35 -13.88 -13.53 8.58
C GLN A 35 -14.59 -13.56 9.93
N HIS A 36 -13.87 -13.83 11.02
CA HIS A 36 -14.38 -13.80 12.40
C HIS A 36 -14.96 -12.44 12.84
N LEU A 37 -14.62 -11.34 12.16
CA LEU A 37 -15.12 -10.00 12.47
C LEU A 37 -16.45 -9.69 11.76
N ASN A 38 -16.92 -10.55 10.83
CA ASN A 38 -18.17 -10.37 10.08
C ASN A 38 -18.34 -8.96 9.48
N LEU A 39 -17.25 -8.38 8.96
CA LEU A 39 -17.28 -7.04 8.38
C LEU A 39 -17.95 -7.04 7.00
N PRO A 40 -18.76 -6.02 6.68
CA PRO A 40 -19.27 -5.80 5.34
C PRO A 40 -18.16 -5.69 4.30
N GLN A 41 -18.41 -6.19 3.08
CA GLN A 41 -17.43 -6.17 1.98
C GLN A 41 -16.93 -4.75 1.67
N GLU A 42 -17.82 -3.77 1.75
CA GLU A 42 -17.51 -2.35 1.55
C GLU A 42 -16.51 -1.80 2.58
N VAL A 43 -16.60 -2.23 3.83
CA VAL A 43 -15.67 -1.86 4.89
C VAL A 43 -14.29 -2.43 4.60
N VAL A 44 -14.22 -3.72 4.23
CA VAL A 44 -12.95 -4.36 3.84
C VAL A 44 -12.32 -3.64 2.65
N MET A 45 -13.09 -3.35 1.60
CA MET A 45 -12.61 -2.61 0.43
C MET A 45 -12.15 -1.19 0.79
N CYS A 46 -12.87 -0.49 1.67
CA CYS A 46 -12.50 0.84 2.14
C CYS A 46 -11.14 0.83 2.86
N MET A 47 -10.94 -0.13 3.76
CA MET A 47 -9.67 -0.30 4.47
C MET A 47 -8.53 -0.60 3.49
N VAL A 48 -8.76 -1.49 2.52
CA VAL A 48 -7.78 -1.82 1.47
C VAL A 48 -7.40 -0.57 0.67
N ARG A 49 -8.38 0.14 0.12
CA ARG A 49 -8.14 1.38 -0.65
C ARG A 49 -7.32 2.38 0.16
N THR A 50 -7.75 2.65 1.39
CA THR A 50 -7.10 3.63 2.28
C THR A 50 -5.64 3.26 2.51
N ARG A 51 -5.34 1.99 2.80
CA ARG A 51 -3.97 1.55 3.04
C ARG A 51 -3.11 1.62 1.78
N THR A 52 -3.66 1.26 0.62
CA THR A 52 -2.97 1.43 -0.68
C THR A 52 -2.62 2.89 -0.94
N PHE A 53 -3.57 3.82 -0.71
CA PHE A 53 -3.34 5.26 -0.90
C PHE A 53 -2.27 5.81 0.03
N ILE A 54 -2.29 5.45 1.32
CA ILE A 54 -1.25 5.87 2.28
C ILE A 54 0.13 5.41 1.80
N ARG A 55 0.25 4.16 1.33
CA ARG A 55 1.52 3.62 0.82
C ARG A 55 1.99 4.36 -0.42
N LEU A 56 1.10 4.60 -1.39
CA LEU A 56 1.34 5.44 -2.57
C LEU A 56 1.90 6.81 -2.18
N ASN A 57 1.27 7.45 -1.19
CA ASN A 57 1.68 8.78 -0.76
C ASN A 57 3.06 8.77 -0.10
N ASN A 58 3.38 7.74 0.69
CA ASN A 58 4.70 7.57 1.29
C ASN A 58 5.78 7.37 0.22
N MET A 59 5.55 6.52 -0.78
CA MET A 59 6.48 6.33 -1.90
C MET A 59 6.69 7.62 -2.71
N ASN A 60 5.62 8.38 -2.97
CA ASN A 60 5.73 9.69 -3.63
C ASN A 60 6.57 10.68 -2.81
N ARG A 61 6.43 10.66 -1.48
CA ARG A 61 7.23 11.51 -0.58
C ARG A 61 8.70 11.12 -0.60
N GLU A 62 9.00 9.82 -0.54
CA GLU A 62 10.38 9.30 -0.64
C GLU A 62 11.04 9.68 -1.97
N LEU A 63 10.32 9.57 -3.09
CA LEU A 63 10.79 10.02 -4.40
C LEU A 63 11.08 11.53 -4.41
N LYS A 64 10.18 12.35 -3.87
CA LYS A 64 10.39 13.81 -3.76
C LYS A 64 11.60 14.15 -2.89
N CYS A 65 11.76 13.52 -1.72
CA CYS A 65 12.92 13.72 -0.86
C CYS A 65 14.23 13.28 -1.53
N GLY A 66 14.23 12.13 -2.21
CA GLY A 66 15.39 11.66 -2.97
C GLY A 66 15.76 12.59 -4.14
N LEU A 67 14.76 13.16 -4.82
CA LEU A 67 14.95 14.17 -5.87
C LEU A 67 15.49 15.48 -5.31
N LEU A 68 14.99 15.94 -4.16
CA LEU A 68 15.52 17.11 -3.44
C LEU A 68 16.98 16.90 -3.04
N HIS A 69 17.34 15.73 -2.54
CA HIS A 69 18.70 15.40 -2.14
C HIS A 69 19.66 15.35 -3.36
N LYS A 70 19.21 14.83 -4.51
CA LYS A 70 19.97 14.87 -5.77
C LYS A 70 20.13 16.28 -6.33
N LYS A 71 19.10 17.14 -6.22
CA LYS A 71 19.19 18.54 -6.61
C LYS A 71 20.22 19.27 -5.77
N LEU A 72 20.16 19.14 -4.44
CA LEU A 72 21.14 19.77 -3.53
C LEU A 72 22.59 19.39 -3.86
N LYS A 73 22.86 18.10 -4.13
CA LYS A 73 24.20 17.65 -4.53
C LYS A 73 24.70 18.27 -5.85
N LYS A 74 23.80 18.59 -6.80
CA LYS A 74 24.17 19.28 -8.05
C LYS A 74 24.55 20.74 -7.86
N PHE A 75 24.12 21.38 -6.76
CA PHE A 75 24.44 22.79 -6.47
C PHE A 75 25.66 22.95 -5.56
N THR A 76 26.19 21.85 -5.02
CA THR A 76 27.37 21.83 -4.13
C THR A 76 28.58 21.14 -4.79
N SER A 77 28.57 20.92 -6.10
CA SER A 77 29.69 20.36 -6.89
C SER A 77 30.11 21.33 -7.97
#